data_AF-A0A946DFE9-F1
#
_entry.id   AF-A0A946DFE9-F1
#
_cell.length_a   1.000
_cell.length_b   1.000
_cell.length_c   1.000
_cell.angle_alpha   90.00
_cell.angle_beta   90.00
_cell.angle_gamma   90.00
#
_symmetry.space_group_name_H-M   'P 1'
#
loop_
_entity.id
_entity.type
_entity.pdbx_description
1 polymer ?
#
loop_
_entity_poly.entity_id
_entity_poly.type
_entity_poly.pdbx_seq_one_letter_code
_entity_poly.pdbx_strand_id
1 'polypeptide(L)'
;MLKNTNLNPGKHFNSFIDFQIKQGRYSTANEVIQAALYLLEEKEIKFDALTNKLVASELQAENGEFADYSLETLFDQLDRGDMT
;
A
#
# COMPACT_ATOMS: atom_id res chain seq x y z
N MET A 1 -14.97 -6.95 -16.31
CA MET A 1 -14.14 -7.68 -17.30
C MET A 1 -12.97 -6.79 -17.65
N LEU A 2 -11.72 -7.27 -17.51
CA LEU A 2 -10.55 -6.56 -18.05
C LEU A 2 -10.77 -6.40 -19.55
N LYS A 3 -10.91 -5.16 -20.03
CA LYS A 3 -10.89 -4.89 -21.46
C LYS A 3 -9.51 -5.30 -21.96
N ASN A 4 -9.45 -6.23 -22.92
CA ASN A 4 -8.24 -6.56 -23.65
C ASN A 4 -7.76 -5.30 -24.38
N THR A 5 -6.93 -4.52 -23.69
CA THR A 5 -6.38 -3.29 -24.20
C THR A 5 -5.04 -3.66 -24.80
N ASN A 6 -4.89 -3.51 -26.11
CA ASN A 6 -3.63 -3.79 -26.77
C ASN A 6 -2.63 -2.69 -26.37
N LEU A 7 -1.96 -2.90 -25.25
CA LEU A 7 -1.04 -1.96 -24.62
C LEU A 7 0.38 -2.26 -25.07
N ASN A 8 1.10 -1.26 -25.56
CA ASN A 8 2.54 -1.36 -25.78
C ASN A 8 3.28 -0.54 -24.71
N PRO A 9 3.75 -1.17 -23.62
CA PRO A 9 4.42 -0.47 -22.53
C PRO A 9 5.86 -0.03 -22.89
N GLY A 10 6.38 -0.43 -24.05
CA GLY A 10 7.70 -0.03 -24.53
C GLY A 10 8.82 -1.02 -24.18
N LYS A 11 10.00 -0.80 -24.77
CA LYS A 11 11.10 -1.79 -24.81
C LYS A 11 11.58 -2.26 -23.42
N HIS A 12 11.67 -1.34 -22.45
CA HIS A 12 12.09 -1.65 -21.09
C HIS A 12 11.12 -2.62 -20.41
N PHE A 13 9.83 -2.28 -20.41
CA PHE A 13 8.82 -3.11 -19.77
C PHE A 13 8.55 -4.41 -20.52
N ASN A 14 8.67 -4.44 -21.84
CA ASN A 14 8.62 -5.70 -22.60
C ASN A 14 9.73 -6.65 -22.15
N SER A 15 10.96 -6.16 -21.97
CA SER A 15 12.09 -6.97 -21.49
C SER A 15 11.86 -7.47 -20.07
N PHE A 16 11.27 -6.64 -19.20
CA PHE A 16 10.89 -7.02 -17.84
C PHE A 16 9.80 -8.10 -17.85
N ILE A 17 8.73 -7.93 -18.62
CA ILE A 17 7.63 -8.89 -18.74
C ILE A 17 8.15 -10.24 -19.25
N ASP A 18 8.97 -10.23 -20.32
CA ASP A 18 9.59 -11.44 -20.86
C ASP A 18 10.46 -12.14 -19.82
N PHE A 19 11.23 -11.38 -19.04
CA PHE A 19 12.03 -11.94 -17.95
C PHE A 19 11.14 -12.58 -16.88
N GLN A 20 10.06 -11.92 -16.46
CA GLN A 20 9.13 -12.44 -15.46
C GLN A 20 8.46 -13.75 -15.90
N ILE A 21 8.07 -13.86 -17.17
CA ILE A 21 7.49 -15.06 -17.75
C ILE A 21 8.54 -16.17 -17.87
N LYS A 22 9.76 -15.86 -18.33
CA LYS A 22 10.86 -16.84 -18.43
C LYS A 22 11.27 -17.44 -17.08
N GLN A 23 11.13 -16.68 -15.99
CA GLN A 23 11.35 -17.19 -14.63
C GLN A 23 10.21 -18.08 -14.13
N GLY A 24 9.14 -18.27 -14.90
CA GLY A 24 7.98 -19.07 -14.52
C GLY A 24 7.10 -18.42 -13.45
N ARG A 25 7.33 -17.14 -13.11
CA ARG A 25 6.54 -16.43 -12.10
C ARG A 25 5.13 -16.07 -12.58
N TYR A 26 4.98 -15.88 -13.89
CA TYR A 26 3.70 -15.57 -14.53
C TYR A 26 3.62 -16.31 -15.86
N SER A 27 2.40 -16.68 -16.26
CA SER A 27 2.15 -17.42 -17.50
C SER A 27 1.89 -16.50 -18.69
N THR A 28 1.42 -15.27 -18.44
CA THR A 28 1.09 -14.31 -19.49
C THR A 28 1.54 -12.89 -19.15
N ALA A 29 1.74 -12.06 -20.19
CA ALA A 29 2.04 -10.64 -20.02
C ALA A 29 0.93 -9.90 -19.25
N ASN A 30 -0.32 -10.30 -19.47
CA ASN A 30 -1.47 -9.68 -18.82
C ASN A 30 -1.49 -9.92 -17.31
N GLU A 31 -1.05 -11.11 -16.86
CA GLU A 31 -0.89 -11.39 -15.42
C GLU A 31 0.19 -10.51 -14.79
N VAL A 32 1.32 -10.32 -15.47
CA VAL A 32 2.39 -9.41 -14.99
C VAL A 32 1.87 -7.98 -14.85
N ILE A 33 1.11 -7.51 -15.85
CA ILE A 33 0.53 -6.16 -15.86
C ILE A 33 -0.50 -6.01 -14.74
N GLN A 34 -1.39 -7.00 -14.55
CA GLN A 34 -2.36 -6.98 -13.46
C GLN A 34 -1.67 -6.95 -12.09
N ALA A 35 -0.66 -7.79 -11.87
CA ALA A 35 0.10 -7.79 -10.63
C ALA A 35 0.79 -6.45 -10.38
N ALA A 36 1.35 -5.82 -11.42
CA ALA A 36 1.94 -4.49 -11.32
C ALA A 36 0.90 -3.42 -10.95
N LEU A 37 -0.30 -3.48 -11.52
CA LEU A 37 -1.39 -2.55 -11.21
C LEU A 37 -1.92 -2.75 -9.79
N TYR A 38 -2.05 -4.00 -9.31
CA TYR A 38 -2.44 -4.26 -7.92
C TYR A 38 -1.43 -3.68 -6.93
N LEU A 39 -0.13 -3.84 -7.21
CA LEU A 39 0.91 -3.26 -6.36
C LEU A 39 0.90 -1.73 -6.37
N LEU A 40 0.60 -1.13 -7.54
CA LEU A 40 0.44 0.33 -7.65
C LEU A 40 -0.75 0.82 -6.84
N GLU A 41 -1.92 0.19 -6.99
CA GLU A 41 -3.14 0.51 -6.26
C GLU A 41 -2.91 0.38 -4.74
N GLU A 42 -2.30 -0.71 -4.28
CA GLU A 42 -1.96 -0.89 -2.85
C GLU A 42 -1.07 0.24 -2.33
N LYS A 43 -0.09 0.66 -3.13
CA LYS A 43 0.82 1.74 -2.76
C LYS A 43 0.09 3.09 -2.68
N GLU A 44 -0.78 3.38 -3.64
CA GLU A 44 -1.59 4.60 -3.66
C GLU A 44 -2.51 4.66 -2.44
N ILE A 45 -3.23 3.57 -2.13
CA ILE A 45 -4.09 3.47 -0.95
C ILE A 45 -3.30 3.74 0.34
N LYS A 46 -2.12 3.13 0.49
CA LYS A 46 -1.27 3.34 1.68
C LYS A 46 -0.76 4.78 1.77
N PHE A 47 -0.39 5.37 0.63
CA PHE A 47 0.10 6.74 0.57
C PHE A 47 -0.99 7.74 0.94
N ASP A 48 -2.21 7.56 0.43
CA ASP A 48 -3.35 8.40 0.75
C ASP A 48 -3.75 8.26 2.22
N ALA A 49 -3.77 7.04 2.74
CA ALA A 49 -4.04 6.79 4.16
C ALA A 49 -3.00 7.48 5.06
N LEU A 50 -1.71 7.43 4.70
CA LEU A 50 -0.65 8.11 5.44
C LEU A 50 -0.83 9.63 5.39
N THR A 51 -1.07 10.18 4.19
CA THR A 51 -1.24 11.61 3.99
C THR A 51 -2.44 12.14 4.80
N ASN A 52 -3.56 11.42 4.77
CA ASN A 52 -4.74 11.79 5.56
C ASN A 52 -4.46 11.76 7.06
N LYS A 53 -3.70 10.77 7.55
CA LYS A 53 -3.30 10.72 8.96
C LYS A 53 -2.39 11.88 9.35
N LEU A 54 -1.45 12.26 8.48
CA LEU A 54 -0.57 13.40 8.72
C LEU A 54 -1.38 14.71 8.81
N VAL A 55 -2.24 14.98 7.83
CA VAL A 55 -3.11 16.17 7.84
C VAL A 55 -4.00 16.22 9.08
N ALA A 56 -4.61 15.08 9.46
CA ALA A 56 -5.41 15.01 10.68
C ALA A 56 -4.58 15.30 11.94
N SER A 57 -3.36 14.76 12.02
CA SER A 57 -2.46 14.99 13.16
C SER A 57 -1.94 16.42 13.24
N GLU A 58 -1.71 17.09 12.11
CA GLU A 58 -1.33 18.50 12.06
C GLU A 58 -2.45 19.37 12.63
N LEU A 59 -3.70 19.13 12.22
CA LEU A 59 -4.86 19.85 12.74
C LEU A 59 -5.09 19.60 14.25
N GLN A 60 -4.89 18.36 14.71
CA GLN A 60 -4.94 18.02 16.13
C GLN A 60 -3.87 18.77 16.93
N ALA A 61 -2.63 18.80 16.42
CA ALA A 61 -1.53 19.51 17.07
C ALA A 61 -1.77 21.03 17.12
N GLU A 62 -2.33 21.63 16.07
CA GLU A 62 -2.75 23.05 16.07
C GLU A 62 -3.82 23.34 17.14
N ASN A 63 -4.71 22.39 17.40
CA ASN A 63 -5.72 22.48 18.46
C ASN A 63 -5.17 22.10 19.85
N GLY A 64 -3.89 21.73 19.96
CA GLY A 64 -3.28 21.29 21.21
C GLY A 64 -3.72 19.89 21.66
N GLU A 65 -4.34 19.11 20.79
CA GLU A 65 -4.79 17.74 21.04
C GLU A 65 -3.63 16.77 20.78
N PHE A 66 -2.90 16.43 21.83
CA PHE A 66 -1.86 15.42 21.78
C PHE A 66 -2.33 14.14 22.46
N ALA A 67 -1.92 13.01 21.89
CA ALA A 67 -2.21 11.73 22.50
C ALA A 67 -1.28 11.50 23.70
N ASP A 68 -1.85 11.44 24.91
CA ASP A 68 -1.14 11.14 26.15
C ASP A 68 -0.91 9.62 26.28
N TYR A 69 0.05 9.11 25.50
CA TYR A 69 0.46 7.71 25.54
C TYR A 69 1.74 7.55 26.37
N SER A 70 1.63 6.86 27.50
CA SER A 70 2.78 6.33 28.25
C SER A 70 2.96 4.85 27.92
N LEU A 71 4.21 4.38 27.88
CA LEU A 71 4.49 2.95 27.78
C LEU A 71 3.88 2.18 28.96
N GLU A 72 3.85 2.79 30.15
CA GLU A 72 3.28 2.20 31.36
C GLU A 72 1.77 2.00 31.23
N THR A 73 1.04 2.99 30.70
CA THR A 73 -0.41 2.84 30.47
C THR A 73 -0.73 1.81 29.39
N LEU A 74 0.15 1.63 28.40
CA LEU A 74 -0.01 0.64 27.33
C LEU A 74 0.24 -0.78 27.85
N PHE A 75 1.26 -0.99 28.69
CA PHE A 75 1.48 -2.28 29.37
C PHE A 75 0.32 -2.64 30.31
N ASP A 76 -0.17 -1.68 31.09
CA ASP A 76 -1.32 -1.90 31.95
C ASP A 76 -2.62 -2.22 31.16
N GLN A 77 -2.77 -1.73 29.92
CA GLN A 77 -3.91 -2.08 29.05
C GLN A 77 -3.79 -3.49 28.48
N LEU A 78 -2.59 -3.88 28.05
CA LEU A 78 -2.31 -5.23 27.54
C LEU A 78 -2.49 -6.30 28.62
N ASP A 79 -2.04 -6.04 29.84
CA ASP A 79 -2.21 -6.94 30.99
C ASP A 79 -3.67 -7.06 31.44
N ARG A 80 -4.47 -6.01 31.22
CA ARG A 80 -5.92 -6.01 31.49
C ARG A 80 -6.76 -6.65 30.39
N GLY A 81 -6.18 -6.94 29.21
CA GLY A 81 -6.87 -7.58 28.08
C GLY A 81 -7.89 -6.70 27.36
N ASP A 82 -7.99 -5.42 27.70
CA ASP A 82 -8.87 -4.44 27.05
C ASP A 82 -8.11 -3.76 25.91
N MET A 83 -8.09 -4.39 24.74
CA MET A 83 -7.89 -3.69 23.46
C MET A 83 -9.26 -3.58 22.78
N THR A 84 -9.96 -2.47 23.01
CA THR A 84 -11.08 -2.03 22.18
C THR A 84 -10.59 -1.10 21.09
#